data_AF-A0A1Y1MDK2-F1
#
_entry.id   AF-A0A1Y1MDK2-F1
#
_cell.length_a   1.000
_cell.length_b   1.000
_cell.length_c   1.000
_cell.angle_alpha   90.00
_cell.angle_beta   90.00
_cell.angle_gamma   90.00
#
_symmetry.space_group_name_H-M   'P 1'
#
loop_
_entity.id
_entity.type
_entity.pdbx_description
1 polymer ?
#
loop_
_entity_poly.entity_id
_entity_poly.type
_entity_poly.pdbx_seq_one_letter_code
_entity_poly.pdbx_strand_id
1 'polypeptide(L)'
;AEDYRQEVHAQIYACLAKNSVGSIHSKDVNVRAVVQQFYQTEVNNEYVIRGNAAVLKCAIPSFVADFVIATSWADSEGNTYNMDEKNYDSKYLVLPSGELHIRDVGPEDGYKTYQCRTKHRLTGETRLSATKGRLVIT
;
A
#
# COMPACT_ATOMS: atom_id res chain seq x y z
N ALA A 1 0.64 10.01 21.10
CA ALA A 1 0.55 11.12 20.13
C ALA A 1 0.87 12.46 20.79
N GLU A 2 0.55 12.62 22.09
CA GLU A 2 0.73 13.87 22.81
C GLU A 2 2.19 14.34 22.92
N ASP A 3 3.17 13.44 22.91
CA ASP A 3 4.59 13.80 22.97
C ASP A 3 5.25 14.11 21.61
N TYR A 4 4.47 14.10 20.50
CA TYR A 4 5.04 14.37 19.17
C TYR A 4 5.41 15.84 19.03
N ARG A 5 6.70 16.09 18.83
CA ARG A 5 7.28 17.43 18.56
C ARG A 5 7.94 17.47 17.19
N GLN A 6 7.48 18.35 16.30
CA GLN A 6 8.00 18.44 14.93
C GLN A 6 9.50 18.74 14.88
N GLU A 7 9.99 19.63 15.75
CA GLU A 7 11.41 20.03 15.82
C GLU A 7 12.38 18.90 16.21
N VAL A 8 11.87 17.81 16.80
CA VAL A 8 12.64 16.63 17.19
C VAL A 8 12.37 15.45 16.26
N HIS A 9 11.11 15.25 15.88
CA HIS A 9 10.67 14.05 15.19
C HIS A 9 10.62 14.19 13.68
N ALA A 10 10.76 15.39 13.12
CA ALA A 10 10.80 15.63 11.68
C ALA A 10 11.89 16.66 11.38
N GLN A 11 13.16 16.22 11.48
CA GLN A 11 14.31 17.12 11.38
C GLN A 11 15.52 16.43 10.74
N ILE A 12 16.40 17.24 10.16
CA ILE A 12 17.70 16.81 9.62
C ILE A 12 18.77 17.00 10.69
N TYR A 13 19.44 15.90 11.05
CA TYR A 13 20.53 15.87 12.04
C TYR A 13 21.89 15.68 11.36
N ALA A 14 22.94 16.15 12.02
CA ALA A 14 24.32 15.83 11.64
C ALA A 14 25.12 15.49 12.91
N CYS A 15 26.00 14.49 12.82
CA CYS A 15 26.89 14.11 13.90
C CYS A 15 28.20 14.91 13.81
N LEU A 16 28.59 15.55 14.91
CA LEU A 16 29.86 16.26 15.05
C LEU A 16 30.83 15.40 15.87
N ALA A 17 31.93 14.97 15.24
CA ALA A 17 33.04 14.34 15.95
C ALA A 17 34.18 15.36 16.10
N LYS A 18 34.63 15.60 17.33
CA LYS A 18 35.65 16.60 17.65
C LYS A 18 36.71 16.04 18.60
N ASN A 19 37.97 16.32 18.31
CA ASN A 19 39.11 16.07 19.19
C ASN A 19 39.97 17.33 19.34
N SER A 20 41.15 17.20 19.97
CA SER A 20 42.08 18.32 20.17
C SER A 20 42.67 18.89 18.87
N VAL A 21 42.65 18.12 17.77
CA VAL A 21 43.24 18.50 16.47
C VAL A 21 42.22 19.17 15.56
N GLY A 22 40.93 18.79 15.65
CA GLY A 22 39.89 19.38 14.81
C GLY A 22 38.52 18.73 14.97
N SER A 23 37.63 19.04 14.03
CA SER A 23 36.27 18.51 14.00
C SER A 23 35.81 18.13 12.60
N ILE A 24 35.02 17.07 12.50
CA ILE A 24 34.36 16.61 11.28
C ILE A 24 32.86 16.46 11.50
N HIS A 25 32.06 16.76 10.47
CA HIS A 25 30.63 16.53 10.45
C HIS A 25 30.31 15.30 9.59
N SER A 26 29.29 14.53 9.97
CA SER A 26 28.73 13.47 9.13
C SER A 26 27.96 14.04 7.94
N LYS A 27 27.48 13.14 7.07
CA LYS A 27 26.39 13.46 6.14
C LYS A 27 25.12 13.79 6.91
N ASP A 28 24.22 14.52 6.25
CA ASP A 28 22.89 14.82 6.75
C ASP A 28 22.07 13.54 6.96
N VAL A 29 21.45 13.42 8.14
CA VAL A 29 20.62 12.30 8.58
C VAL A 29 19.19 12.79 8.70
N ASN A 30 18.32 12.36 7.77
CA ASN A 30 16.91 12.72 7.79
C ASN A 30 16.14 11.82 8.78
N VAL A 31 15.71 12.40 9.91
CA VAL A 31 14.91 11.72 10.92
C VAL A 31 13.44 12.09 10.73
N ARG A 32 12.62 11.07 10.46
CA ARG A 32 11.15 11.17 10.35
C ARG A 32 10.50 10.12 11.23
N ALA A 33 10.18 10.49 12.46
CA ALA A 33 9.31 9.70 13.33
C ALA A 33 7.85 9.93 12.94
N VAL A 34 7.07 8.85 12.99
CA VAL A 34 5.67 8.85 12.55
C VAL A 34 4.85 8.26 13.68
N VAL A 35 3.81 9.00 14.11
CA VAL A 35 2.88 8.51 15.12
C VAL A 35 1.99 7.45 14.48
N GLN A 36 1.85 6.30 15.13
CA GLN A 36 0.88 5.30 14.70
C GLN A 36 -0.53 5.86 14.85
N GLN A 37 -1.19 6.10 13.73
CA GLN A 37 -2.59 6.48 13.65
C GLN A 37 -3.40 5.33 13.08
N PHE A 38 -4.65 5.20 13.53
CA PHE A 38 -5.55 4.23 12.94
C PHE A 38 -5.88 4.63 11.51
N TYR A 39 -5.73 3.70 10.58
CA TYR A 39 -6.14 3.87 9.19
C TYR A 39 -7.00 2.69 8.74
N GLN A 40 -7.86 2.96 7.78
CA GLN A 40 -8.67 1.95 7.12
C GLN A 40 -8.65 2.23 5.63
N THR A 41 -8.50 1.19 4.83
CA THR A 41 -8.50 1.29 3.37
C THR A 41 -9.82 0.83 2.81
N GLU A 42 -10.16 1.29 1.62
CA GLU A 42 -11.42 0.95 0.96
C GLU A 42 -11.15 0.44 -0.45
N VAL A 43 -12.07 -0.38 -0.98
CA VAL A 43 -12.05 -0.79 -2.38
C VAL A 43 -13.39 -0.38 -2.99
N ASN A 44 -13.31 0.40 -4.06
CA ASN A 44 -14.47 0.88 -4.79
C ASN A 44 -14.86 -0.09 -5.91
N ASN A 45 -16.10 0.02 -6.37
CA ASN A 45 -16.53 -0.68 -7.58
C ASN A 45 -15.89 -0.06 -8.80
N GLU A 46 -15.45 -0.89 -9.73
CA GLU A 46 -14.85 -0.45 -11.00
C GLU A 46 -15.77 -0.85 -12.15
N TYR A 47 -15.93 0.05 -13.12
CA TYR A 47 -16.77 -0.16 -14.29
C TYR A 47 -15.89 -0.53 -15.47
N VAL A 48 -16.18 -1.65 -16.12
CA VAL A 48 -15.35 -2.19 -17.20
C VAL A 48 -16.23 -2.78 -18.29
N ILE A 49 -15.82 -2.61 -19.55
CA ILE A 49 -16.49 -3.22 -20.69
C ILE A 49 -16.00 -4.66 -20.82
N ARG A 50 -16.89 -5.60 -21.12
CA ARG A 50 -16.53 -7.01 -21.33
C ARG A 50 -15.35 -7.16 -22.31
N GLY A 51 -14.38 -7.99 -21.96
CA GLY A 51 -13.18 -8.25 -22.76
C GLY A 51 -12.02 -7.27 -22.55
N ASN A 52 -12.27 -6.13 -21.88
CA ASN A 52 -11.19 -5.22 -21.50
C ASN A 52 -10.46 -5.73 -20.25
N ALA A 53 -9.30 -5.13 -19.98
CA ALA A 53 -8.64 -5.28 -18.69
C ALA A 53 -9.28 -4.36 -17.64
N ALA A 54 -9.40 -4.83 -16.41
CA ALA A 54 -9.78 -4.04 -15.26
C ALA A 54 -8.60 -3.83 -14.31
N VAL A 55 -8.59 -2.70 -13.62
CA VAL A 55 -7.62 -2.39 -12.57
C VAL A 55 -8.36 -1.96 -11.32
N LEU A 56 -8.35 -2.82 -10.30
CA LEU A 56 -8.91 -2.50 -8.99
C LEU A 56 -7.87 -1.83 -8.12
N LYS A 57 -8.26 -0.70 -7.53
CA LYS A 57 -7.40 0.13 -6.68
C LYS A 57 -7.80 0.00 -5.22
N CYS A 58 -6.79 -0.16 -4.36
CA CYS A 58 -6.96 -0.06 -2.93
C CYS A 58 -6.85 1.42 -2.55
N ALA A 59 -7.95 2.03 -2.09
CA ALA A 59 -7.97 3.42 -1.64
C ALA A 59 -7.25 3.54 -0.29
N ILE A 60 -5.97 3.88 -0.35
CA ILE A 60 -5.12 4.14 0.81
C ILE A 60 -5.20 5.63 1.13
N PRO A 61 -5.57 6.04 2.35
CA PRO A 61 -5.60 7.44 2.72
C PRO A 61 -4.23 8.11 2.57
N SER A 62 -4.20 9.32 2.01
CA SER A 62 -2.96 10.00 1.63
C SER A 62 -2.00 10.25 2.79
N PHE A 63 -2.51 10.45 4.01
CA PHE A 63 -1.70 10.69 5.21
C PHE A 63 -0.87 9.47 5.66
N VAL A 64 -1.18 8.27 5.18
CA VAL A 64 -0.43 7.02 5.45
C VAL A 64 0.18 6.38 4.21
N ALA A 65 -0.03 6.96 3.02
CA ALA A 65 0.41 6.39 1.74
C ALA A 65 1.94 6.17 1.65
N ASP A 66 2.74 6.99 2.35
CA ASP A 66 4.21 6.84 2.44
C ASP A 66 4.67 5.57 3.19
N PHE A 67 3.76 4.95 3.96
CA PHE A 67 4.08 3.87 4.89
C PHE A 67 3.24 2.61 4.67
N VAL A 68 2.14 2.72 3.93
CA VAL A 68 1.20 1.62 3.70
C VAL A 68 1.24 1.24 2.24
N ILE A 69 1.46 -0.05 1.98
CA ILE A 69 1.39 -0.63 0.63
C ILE A 69 0.39 -1.79 0.61
N ALA A 70 -0.30 -1.97 -0.52
CA ALA A 70 -1.10 -3.17 -0.75
C ALA A 70 -0.17 -4.33 -1.11
N THR A 71 -0.22 -5.41 -0.33
CA THR A 71 0.67 -6.58 -0.48
C THR A 71 0.01 -7.74 -1.20
N SER A 72 -1.31 -7.88 -1.04
CA SER A 72 -2.09 -8.94 -1.66
C SER A 72 -3.55 -8.55 -1.79
N TRP A 73 -4.27 -9.30 -2.62
CA TRP A 73 -5.70 -9.20 -2.80
C TRP A 73 -6.35 -10.54 -2.48
N ALA A 74 -7.57 -10.50 -1.94
CA ALA A 74 -8.38 -11.68 -1.68
C ALA A 74 -9.74 -11.52 -2.34
N ASP A 75 -10.28 -12.59 -2.92
CA ASP A 75 -11.64 -12.60 -3.47
C ASP A 75 -12.66 -13.24 -2.51
N SER A 76 -13.93 -13.24 -2.92
CA SER A 76 -15.03 -13.86 -2.18
C SER A 76 -15.02 -15.40 -2.20
N GLU A 77 -14.25 -16.01 -3.10
CA GLU A 77 -14.14 -17.47 -3.26
C GLU A 77 -13.01 -18.05 -2.40
N GLY A 78 -12.20 -17.20 -1.76
CA GLY A 78 -11.08 -17.60 -0.91
C GLY A 78 -9.74 -17.62 -1.64
N ASN A 79 -9.69 -17.20 -2.90
CA ASN A 79 -8.42 -17.07 -3.62
C ASN A 79 -7.65 -15.85 -3.09
N THR A 80 -6.33 -16.00 -3.00
CA THR A 80 -5.42 -14.92 -2.62
C THR A 80 -4.43 -14.69 -3.75
N TYR A 81 -4.26 -13.43 -4.14
CA TYR A 81 -3.33 -12.99 -5.18
C TYR A 81 -2.22 -12.19 -4.52
N ASN A 82 -0.99 -12.71 -4.59
CA ASN A 82 0.17 -12.12 -3.95
C ASN A 82 1.02 -11.33 -4.95
N MET A 83 1.61 -10.24 -4.49
CA MET A 83 2.55 -9.43 -5.29
C MET A 83 3.82 -10.19 -5.70
N ASP A 84 4.24 -11.16 -4.89
CA ASP A 84 5.47 -11.94 -5.12
C ASP A 84 5.29 -13.06 -6.17
N GLU A 85 4.04 -13.45 -6.44
CA GLU A 85 3.70 -14.48 -7.43
C GLU A 85 3.63 -13.86 -8.82
N LYS A 86 4.81 -13.67 -9.44
CA LYS A 86 4.96 -13.10 -10.78
C LYS A 86 4.62 -14.13 -11.88
N ASN A 87 3.38 -14.59 -11.91
CA ASN A 87 2.87 -15.27 -13.09
C ASN A 87 2.34 -14.22 -14.07
N TYR A 88 3.19 -13.73 -14.96
CA TYR A 88 2.75 -12.73 -15.95
C TYR A 88 1.75 -13.26 -16.96
N ASP A 89 1.42 -14.55 -16.97
CA ASP A 89 0.39 -15.12 -17.83
C ASP A 89 -0.93 -15.37 -17.10
N SER A 90 -0.98 -15.15 -15.78
CA SER A 90 -2.23 -15.31 -15.03
C SER A 90 -3.23 -14.20 -15.37
N LYS A 91 -4.52 -14.58 -15.35
CA LYS A 91 -5.65 -13.63 -15.49
C LYS A 91 -5.60 -12.53 -14.43
N TYR A 92 -5.24 -12.89 -13.20
CA TYR A 92 -5.13 -12.00 -12.04
C TYR A 92 -3.65 -11.72 -11.74
N LEU A 93 -3.27 -10.45 -11.71
CA LEU A 93 -1.89 -10.02 -11.43
C LEU A 93 -1.91 -8.82 -10.49
N VAL A 94 -1.16 -8.90 -9.39
CA VAL A 94 -0.95 -7.74 -8.51
C VAL A 94 0.24 -6.94 -9.02
N LEU A 95 0.02 -5.65 -9.33
CA LEU A 95 1.04 -4.77 -9.85
C LEU A 95 2.04 -4.34 -8.74
N PRO A 96 3.27 -3.94 -9.11
CA PRO A 96 4.24 -3.42 -8.15
C PRO A 96 3.77 -2.20 -7.34
N SER A 97 2.78 -1.47 -7.87
CA SER A 97 2.12 -0.33 -7.23
C SER A 97 0.97 -0.74 -6.29
N GLY A 98 0.57 -2.01 -6.27
CA GLY A 98 -0.39 -2.59 -5.33
C GLY A 98 -1.82 -2.78 -5.89
N GLU A 99 -2.10 -2.37 -7.12
CA GLU A 99 -3.39 -2.61 -7.78
C GLU A 99 -3.54 -4.07 -8.22
N LEU A 100 -4.79 -4.55 -8.29
CA LEU A 100 -5.12 -5.83 -8.90
C LEU A 100 -5.52 -5.62 -10.35
N HIS A 101 -4.70 -6.14 -11.25
CA HIS A 101 -4.94 -6.15 -12.68
C HIS A 101 -5.62 -7.47 -13.10
N ILE A 102 -6.78 -7.37 -13.75
CA ILE A 102 -7.57 -8.51 -14.25
C ILE A 102 -7.66 -8.42 -15.77
N ARG A 103 -7.14 -9.44 -16.46
CA ARG A 103 -7.16 -9.54 -17.92
C ARG A 103 -8.47 -10.13 -18.41
N ASP A 104 -8.87 -9.74 -19.63
CA ASP A 104 -10.00 -10.30 -20.37
C ASP A 104 -11.21 -10.53 -19.46
N VAL A 105 -11.76 -9.43 -18.94
CA VAL A 105 -12.83 -9.48 -17.94
C VAL A 105 -14.07 -10.11 -18.54
N GLY A 106 -14.53 -11.19 -17.91
CA GLY A 106 -15.73 -11.92 -18.27
C GLY A 106 -16.85 -11.74 -17.23
N PRO A 107 -18.10 -12.08 -17.57
CA PRO A 107 -19.25 -11.97 -16.66
C PRO A 107 -19.03 -12.67 -15.31
N GLU A 108 -18.22 -13.73 -15.28
CA GLU A 108 -17.84 -14.46 -14.07
C GLU A 108 -17.09 -13.61 -13.04
N ASP A 109 -16.27 -12.66 -13.49
CA ASP A 109 -15.51 -11.78 -12.58
C ASP A 109 -16.41 -10.74 -11.90
N GLY A 110 -17.57 -10.43 -12.51
CA GLY A 110 -18.55 -9.50 -11.94
C GLY A 110 -19.30 -10.05 -10.72
N TYR A 111 -19.30 -11.39 -10.53
CA TYR A 111 -19.89 -12.02 -9.36
C TYR A 111 -18.94 -12.06 -8.16
N LYS A 112 -17.64 -11.80 -8.37
CA LYS A 112 -16.63 -11.80 -7.31
C LYS A 112 -16.53 -10.43 -6.65
N THR A 113 -16.26 -10.44 -5.34
CA THR A 113 -15.88 -9.24 -4.60
C THR A 113 -14.43 -9.33 -4.17
N TYR A 114 -13.68 -8.25 -4.33
CA TYR A 114 -12.26 -8.18 -4.09
C TYR A 114 -11.96 -7.28 -2.89
N GLN A 115 -11.04 -7.73 -2.04
CA GLN A 115 -10.59 -7.03 -0.84
C GLN A 115 -9.06 -6.92 -0.89
N CYS A 116 -8.51 -5.73 -0.64
CA CYS A 116 -7.07 -5.56 -0.57
C CYS A 116 -6.57 -5.82 0.86
N ARG A 117 -5.37 -6.39 0.97
CA ARG A 117 -4.60 -6.49 2.20
C ARG A 117 -3.43 -5.52 2.13
N THR A 118 -3.36 -4.62 3.12
CA THR A 118 -2.28 -3.64 3.23
C THR A 118 -1.33 -3.98 4.37
N LYS A 119 -0.07 -3.55 4.24
CA LYS A 119 0.96 -3.69 5.27
C LYS A 119 1.60 -2.34 5.55
N HIS A 120 1.66 -1.98 6.83
CA HIS A 120 2.32 -0.76 7.28
C HIS A 120 3.81 -1.05 7.53
N ARG A 121 4.71 -0.43 6.76
CA ARG A 121 6.15 -0.76 6.75
C ARG A 121 6.89 -0.43 8.04
N LEU A 122 6.40 0.54 8.83
CA LEU A 122 7.05 0.94 10.09
C LEU A 122 6.62 0.07 11.28
N THR A 123 5.38 -0.42 11.29
CA THR A 123 4.81 -1.19 12.41
C THR A 123 4.72 -2.68 12.11
N GLY A 124 4.81 -3.07 10.83
CA GLY A 124 4.62 -4.45 10.37
C GLY A 124 3.16 -4.92 10.34
N GLU A 125 2.22 -4.11 10.83
CA GLU A 125 0.80 -4.47 10.93
C GLU A 125 0.17 -4.66 9.55
N THR A 126 -0.58 -5.75 9.37
CA THR A 126 -1.36 -6.00 8.16
C THR A 126 -2.84 -5.85 8.41
N ARG A 127 -3.57 -5.20 7.49
CA ARG A 127 -5.03 -5.00 7.59
C ARG A 127 -5.71 -5.33 6.29
N LEU A 128 -6.96 -5.76 6.37
CA LEU A 128 -7.86 -5.87 5.21
C LEU A 128 -8.64 -4.56 5.04
N SER A 129 -9.04 -4.24 3.82
CA SER A 129 -9.89 -3.08 3.56
C SER A 129 -11.25 -3.19 4.25
N ALA A 130 -11.82 -2.04 4.63
CA ALA A 130 -13.17 -1.93 5.20
C ALA A 130 -14.23 -2.51 4.26
N THR A 131 -14.08 -2.14 2.98
CA THR A 131 -15.03 -2.44 1.93
C THR A 131 -14.42 -3.43 0.94
N LYS A 132 -15.31 -4.13 0.23
CA LYS A 132 -14.96 -4.98 -0.90
C LYS A 132 -15.53 -4.33 -2.15
N GLY A 133 -14.71 -4.24 -3.20
CA GLY A 133 -15.15 -3.75 -4.50
C GLY A 133 -15.54 -4.91 -5.40
N ARG A 134 -16.39 -4.63 -6.39
CA ARG A 134 -16.71 -5.57 -7.47
C ARG A 134 -16.51 -4.91 -8.82
N LEU A 135 -16.38 -5.75 -9.85
CA LEU A 135 -16.43 -5.27 -11.24
C LEU A 135 -17.89 -5.15 -11.69
N VAL A 136 -18.26 -3.99 -12.20
CA VAL A 136 -19.54 -3.76 -12.86
C VAL A 136 -19.29 -3.81 -14.36
N ILE A 137 -19.73 -4.90 -14.98
CA ILE A 137 -19.45 -5.19 -16.38
C ILE A 137 -20.59 -4.67 -17.24
N THR A 138 -20.26 -3.86 -18.25
CA THR A 138 -21.20 -3.30 -19.23
C THR A 138 -20.97 -3.84 -20.63
#